data_AF-A0A9E0A6K2-F1
#
_entry.id   AF-A0A9E0A6K2-F1
#
_cell.length_a   1.000
_cell.length_b   1.000
_cell.length_c   1.000
_cell.angle_alpha   90.00
_cell.angle_beta   90.00
_cell.angle_gamma   90.00
#
_symmetry.space_group_name_H-M   'P 1'
#
loop_
_entity.id
_entity.type
_entity.pdbx_description
1 polymer ?
#
loop_
_entity_poly.entity_id
_entity_poly.type
_entity_poly.pdbx_seq_one_letter_code
_entity_poly.pdbx_strand_id
1 'polypeptide(L)'
;MPTNLNALLRYKIIDECLSNDQLSCTIDVLIEKCTQKLSEFQGVYSVSERTIRNDIRILRSDALGFNSPIVVNQGVYSYSESGYSIFGRPIQELELLKDIQSLLVSEFDSISNKNLPFLLVQLAQITAQKTPKKCAPEGYGILESKKSGSKVFVIVNHYKENMESYVSSLWKTNAPYRWFEKPFKKPKEHIYFKWEYIFEAL
;
A
#
# COMPACT_ATOMS: atom_id res chain seq x y z
N MET A 1 14.69 -6.07 -16.39
CA MET A 1 13.27 -5.66 -16.46
C MET A 1 12.69 -5.53 -15.05
N PRO A 2 11.72 -4.63 -14.80
CA PRO A 2 11.09 -4.52 -13.49
C PRO A 2 10.22 -5.75 -13.23
N THR A 3 10.69 -6.63 -12.36
CA THR A 3 10.07 -7.92 -12.04
C THR A 3 8.67 -7.78 -11.43
N ASN A 4 8.39 -6.65 -10.79
CA ASN A 4 7.18 -6.42 -10.02
C ASN A 4 5.93 -6.22 -10.90
N LEU A 5 6.02 -5.43 -11.98
CA LEU A 5 4.89 -5.20 -12.89
C LEU A 5 4.43 -6.50 -13.55
N ASN A 6 5.38 -7.33 -13.98
CA ASN A 6 5.08 -8.60 -14.64
C ASN A 6 4.39 -9.57 -13.68
N ALA A 7 4.75 -9.55 -12.39
CA ALA A 7 4.07 -10.36 -11.38
C ALA A 7 2.61 -9.92 -11.21
N LEU A 8 2.36 -8.61 -11.06
CA LEU A 8 1.00 -8.08 -10.93
C LEU A 8 0.10 -8.42 -12.14
N LEU A 9 0.63 -8.30 -13.36
CA LEU A 9 -0.10 -8.68 -14.56
C LEU A 9 -0.44 -10.16 -14.57
N ARG A 10 0.50 -11.05 -14.19
CA ARG A 10 0.22 -12.48 -14.09
C ARG A 10 -0.83 -12.77 -13.03
N TYR A 11 -0.77 -12.14 -11.86
CA TYR A 11 -1.77 -12.34 -10.81
C TYR A 11 -3.17 -11.94 -11.28
N LYS A 12 -3.29 -10.82 -12.01
CA LYS A 12 -4.55 -10.40 -12.62
C LYS A 12 -5.11 -11.44 -13.59
N ILE A 13 -4.29 -11.94 -14.50
CA ILE A 13 -4.73 -12.95 -15.48
C ILE A 13 -5.07 -14.28 -14.81
N ILE A 14 -4.30 -14.70 -13.80
CA ILE A 14 -4.63 -15.88 -13.00
C ILE A 14 -5.98 -15.69 -12.33
N ASP A 15 -6.23 -14.54 -11.69
CA ASP A 15 -7.50 -14.25 -11.04
C ASP A 15 -8.70 -14.29 -12.00
N GLU A 16 -8.59 -13.66 -13.17
CA GLU A 16 -9.63 -13.67 -14.21
C GLU A 16 -9.91 -15.09 -14.73
N CYS A 17 -8.90 -15.95 -14.77
CA CYS A 17 -9.06 -17.35 -15.16
C CYS A 17 -9.77 -18.14 -14.06
N LEU A 18 -9.28 -18.07 -12.83
CA LEU A 18 -9.79 -18.87 -11.71
C LEU A 18 -11.19 -18.46 -11.24
N SER A 19 -11.58 -17.20 -11.47
CA SER A 19 -12.92 -16.68 -11.15
C SER A 19 -13.98 -17.05 -12.20
N ASN A 20 -13.58 -17.56 -13.37
CA ASN A 20 -14.51 -17.92 -14.43
C ASN A 20 -14.79 -19.43 -14.43
N ASP A 21 -15.94 -19.82 -13.88
CA ASP A 21 -16.38 -21.21 -13.80
C ASP A 21 -16.63 -21.87 -15.17
N GLN A 22 -16.79 -21.09 -16.24
CA GLN A 22 -17.01 -21.61 -17.59
C GLN A 22 -15.70 -22.00 -18.30
N LEU A 23 -14.54 -21.64 -17.74
CA LEU A 23 -13.23 -21.90 -18.33
C LEU A 23 -12.48 -23.00 -17.57
N SER A 24 -12.07 -24.04 -18.28
CA SER A 24 -11.16 -25.06 -17.76
C SER A 24 -9.74 -24.51 -17.68
N CYS A 25 -9.39 -23.89 -16.56
CA CYS A 25 -8.08 -23.28 -16.35
C CYS A 25 -7.02 -24.33 -16.01
N THR A 26 -6.48 -24.98 -17.03
CA THR A 26 -5.29 -25.84 -16.88
C THR A 26 -4.02 -25.01 -16.80
N ILE A 27 -2.91 -25.64 -16.39
CA ILE A 27 -1.62 -24.96 -16.31
C ILE A 27 -1.17 -24.38 -17.67
N ASP A 28 -1.42 -25.10 -18.76
CA ASP A 28 -1.06 -24.67 -20.11
C ASP A 28 -1.87 -23.45 -20.55
N VAL A 29 -3.17 -23.42 -20.23
CA VAL A 29 -4.05 -22.26 -20.50
C VAL A 29 -3.57 -21.03 -19.73
N LEU A 30 -3.17 -21.20 -18.47
CA LEU A 30 -2.62 -20.10 -17.67
C LEU A 30 -1.30 -19.57 -18.25
N ILE A 31 -0.42 -20.47 -18.70
CA ILE A 31 0.84 -20.10 -19.37
C ILE A 31 0.55 -19.31 -20.65
N GLU A 32 -0.34 -19.82 -21.50
CA GLU A 32 -0.71 -19.21 -22.78
C GLU A 32 -1.28 -17.81 -22.57
N LYS A 33 -2.29 -17.67 -21.71
CA LYS A 33 -2.94 -16.38 -21.44
C LYS A 33 -1.99 -15.36 -20.83
N CYS A 34 -1.17 -15.76 -19.86
CA CYS A 34 -0.18 -14.86 -19.26
C CYS A 34 0.88 -14.44 -20.28
N THR A 35 1.34 -15.38 -21.11
CA THR A 35 2.32 -15.14 -22.17
C THR A 35 1.79 -14.18 -23.22
N GLN A 36 0.57 -14.40 -23.70
CA GLN A 36 -0.12 -13.54 -24.65
C GLN A 36 -0.26 -12.12 -24.08
N LYS A 37 -0.81 -11.99 -22.87
CA LYS A 37 -1.05 -10.68 -22.25
C LYS A 37 0.23 -9.91 -22.00
N LEU A 38 1.26 -10.54 -21.44
CA LEU A 38 2.56 -9.89 -21.26
C LEU A 38 3.17 -9.47 -22.60
N SER A 39 2.96 -10.28 -23.64
CA SER A 39 3.50 -9.96 -24.95
C SER A 39 2.84 -8.74 -25.60
N GLU A 40 1.53 -8.55 -25.39
CA GLU A 40 0.81 -7.35 -25.81
C GLU A 40 1.39 -6.06 -25.21
N PHE A 41 1.83 -6.10 -23.94
CA PHE A 41 2.35 -4.92 -23.25
C PHE A 41 3.85 -4.68 -23.46
N GLN A 42 4.65 -5.74 -23.67
CA GLN A 42 6.11 -5.67 -23.59
C GLN A 42 6.86 -6.27 -24.79
N GLY A 43 6.16 -6.77 -25.82
CA GLY A 43 6.77 -7.40 -27.01
C GLY A 43 6.91 -8.91 -26.86
N VAL A 44 7.96 -9.54 -27.40
CA VAL A 44 8.09 -11.00 -27.31
C VAL A 44 8.44 -11.42 -25.87
N TYR A 45 7.49 -12.03 -25.16
CA TYR A 45 7.69 -12.55 -23.80
C TYR A 45 7.16 -13.97 -23.69
N SER A 46 7.69 -14.79 -22.78
CA SER A 46 7.14 -16.10 -22.46
C SER A 46 7.21 -16.38 -20.97
N VAL A 47 6.16 -17.01 -20.44
CA VAL A 47 6.10 -17.42 -19.04
C VAL A 47 6.35 -18.92 -18.95
N SER A 48 7.20 -19.35 -18.03
CA SER A 48 7.43 -20.76 -17.79
C SER A 48 6.37 -21.35 -16.85
N GLU A 49 6.14 -22.66 -16.96
CA GLU A 49 5.29 -23.40 -16.04
C GLU A 49 5.71 -23.22 -14.57
N ARG A 50 7.03 -23.23 -14.32
CA ARG A 50 7.60 -23.00 -12.97
C ARG A 50 7.15 -21.65 -12.41
N THR A 51 7.10 -20.62 -13.26
CA THR A 51 6.68 -19.28 -12.86
C THR A 51 5.21 -19.29 -12.43
N ILE A 52 4.31 -19.83 -13.24
CA ILE A 52 2.87 -19.89 -12.91
C ILE A 52 2.63 -20.71 -11.64
N ARG A 53 3.27 -21.88 -11.49
CA ARG A 53 3.14 -22.68 -10.26
C ARG A 53 3.65 -21.94 -9.02
N ASN A 54 4.73 -21.17 -9.15
CA ASN A 54 5.25 -20.36 -8.05
C ASN A 54 4.31 -19.20 -7.71
N ASP A 55 3.74 -18.54 -8.70
CA ASP A 55 2.74 -17.48 -8.51
C ASP A 55 1.51 -18.02 -7.77
N ILE A 56 0.98 -19.18 -8.19
CA ILE A 56 -0.15 -19.85 -7.50
C ILE A 56 0.22 -20.20 -6.05
N ARG A 57 1.44 -20.68 -5.80
CA ARG A 57 1.93 -20.95 -4.44
C ARG A 57 1.94 -19.69 -3.59
N ILE A 58 2.40 -18.57 -4.14
CA ILE A 58 2.40 -17.26 -3.46
C ILE A 58 0.96 -16.81 -3.17
N LEU A 59 0.06 -16.90 -4.16
CA LEU A 59 -1.35 -16.50 -4.02
C LEU A 59 -2.11 -17.30 -2.96
N ARG A 60 -1.75 -18.58 -2.75
CA ARG A 60 -2.27 -19.43 -1.67
C ARG A 60 -1.71 -19.08 -0.29
N SER A 61 -0.56 -18.42 -0.23
CA SER A 61 0.15 -18.11 1.00
C SER A 61 -0.25 -16.75 1.58
N ASP A 62 0.16 -16.51 2.82
CA ASP A 62 -0.04 -15.23 3.50
C ASP A 62 0.94 -14.13 3.05
N ALA A 63 1.87 -14.44 2.13
CA ALA A 63 2.91 -13.50 1.71
C ALA A 63 2.37 -12.19 1.11
N LEU A 64 1.20 -12.24 0.47
CA LEU A 64 0.50 -11.08 -0.09
C LEU A 64 -0.79 -10.75 0.69
N GLY A 65 -1.12 -11.52 1.73
CA GLY A 65 -2.34 -11.37 2.52
C GLY A 65 -3.63 -11.86 1.85
N PHE A 66 -3.58 -12.40 0.61
CA PHE A 66 -4.78 -12.85 -0.09
C PHE A 66 -5.31 -14.20 0.40
N ASN A 67 -4.41 -15.12 0.81
CA ASN A 67 -4.75 -16.48 1.23
C ASN A 67 -5.79 -17.14 0.31
N SER A 68 -5.53 -17.09 -0.99
CA SER A 68 -6.51 -17.41 -2.02
C SER A 68 -6.92 -18.89 -1.97
N PRO A 69 -8.23 -19.21 -1.96
CA PRO A 69 -8.73 -20.57 -1.80
C PRO A 69 -8.69 -21.34 -3.14
N ILE A 70 -7.49 -21.49 -3.71
CA ILE A 70 -7.28 -22.10 -5.02
C ILE A 70 -7.20 -23.61 -4.87
N VAL A 71 -8.15 -24.34 -5.45
CA VAL A 71 -8.20 -25.80 -5.52
C VAL A 71 -7.77 -26.30 -6.90
N VAL A 72 -7.40 -27.59 -6.99
CA VAL A 72 -7.04 -28.24 -8.26
C VAL A 72 -7.79 -29.54 -8.37
N ASN A 73 -8.65 -29.65 -9.37
CA ASN A 73 -9.41 -30.86 -9.67
C ASN A 73 -9.03 -31.36 -11.06
N GLN A 74 -8.47 -32.57 -11.16
CA GLN A 74 -8.04 -33.17 -12.44
C GLN A 74 -7.15 -32.26 -13.31
N GLY A 75 -6.27 -31.46 -12.67
CA GLY A 75 -5.36 -30.54 -13.36
C GLY A 75 -5.99 -29.20 -13.76
N VAL A 76 -7.28 -28.97 -13.45
CA VAL A 76 -7.96 -27.69 -13.61
C VAL A 76 -7.90 -26.93 -12.29
N TYR A 77 -7.42 -25.70 -12.36
CA TYR A 77 -7.34 -24.77 -11.23
C TYR A 77 -8.62 -23.93 -11.15
N SER A 78 -9.14 -23.73 -9.95
CA SER A 78 -10.32 -22.88 -9.69
C SER A 78 -10.33 -22.38 -8.25
N TYR A 79 -11.16 -21.38 -7.95
CA TYR A 79 -11.46 -21.02 -6.57
C TYR A 79 -12.48 -21.99 -5.96
N SER A 80 -12.34 -22.32 -4.68
CA SER A 80 -13.36 -23.14 -3.99
C SER A 80 -14.61 -22.35 -3.61
N GLU A 81 -14.49 -21.03 -3.50
CA GLU A 81 -15.58 -20.11 -3.18
C GLU A 81 -16.12 -19.48 -4.47
N SER A 82 -17.40 -19.70 -4.76
CA SER A 82 -18.09 -19.06 -5.89
C SER A 82 -18.08 -17.54 -5.72
N GLY A 83 -17.69 -16.81 -6.76
CA GLY A 83 -17.61 -15.34 -6.75
C GLY A 83 -16.37 -14.77 -6.06
N TYR A 84 -15.42 -15.61 -5.62
CA TYR A 84 -14.12 -15.14 -5.16
C TYR A 84 -13.34 -14.50 -6.32
N SER A 85 -12.75 -13.33 -6.04
CA SER A 85 -11.72 -12.71 -6.88
C SER A 85 -10.75 -11.94 -6.00
N ILE A 86 -9.46 -12.10 -6.25
CA ILE A 86 -8.37 -11.39 -5.57
C ILE A 86 -8.56 -9.88 -5.69
N PHE A 87 -8.98 -9.42 -6.87
CA PHE A 87 -9.19 -7.99 -7.15
C PHE A 87 -10.63 -7.52 -6.92
N GLY A 88 -11.58 -8.44 -6.68
CA GLY A 88 -12.99 -8.12 -6.39
C GLY A 88 -13.29 -7.80 -4.91
N ARG A 89 -12.50 -8.36 -3.98
CA ARG A 89 -12.68 -8.17 -2.52
C ARG A 89 -12.55 -6.73 -1.99
N PRO A 90 -11.61 -5.87 -2.43
CA PRO A 90 -11.40 -4.58 -1.77
C PRO A 90 -12.58 -3.63 -1.91
N ILE A 91 -13.47 -3.82 -2.91
CA ILE A 91 -14.66 -2.97 -3.07
C ILE A 91 -15.76 -3.41 -2.11
N GLN A 92 -16.00 -4.72 -1.97
CA GLN A 92 -17.09 -5.24 -1.14
C GLN A 92 -16.83 -5.03 0.36
N GLU A 93 -15.60 -5.26 0.84
CA GLU A 93 -15.25 -5.01 2.24
C GLU A 93 -15.32 -3.50 2.56
N LEU A 94 -14.90 -2.66 1.62
CA LEU A 94 -14.99 -1.21 1.78
C LEU A 94 -16.44 -0.72 1.72
N GLU A 95 -17.31 -1.32 0.92
CA GLU A 95 -18.75 -1.07 0.93
C GLU A 95 -19.40 -1.49 2.25
N LEU A 96 -19.10 -2.70 2.74
CA LEU A 96 -19.59 -3.16 4.04
C LEU A 96 -19.14 -2.23 5.17
N LEU A 97 -17.88 -1.77 5.16
CA LEU A 97 -17.37 -0.82 6.14
C LEU A 97 -18.07 0.55 6.05
N LYS A 98 -18.42 1.00 4.85
CA LYS A 98 -19.24 2.22 4.65
C LYS A 98 -20.65 2.04 5.20
N ASP A 99 -21.27 0.89 4.98
CA ASP A 99 -22.61 0.58 5.49
C ASP A 99 -22.60 0.54 7.02
N ILE A 100 -21.63 -0.15 7.63
CA ILE A 100 -21.41 -0.17 9.08
C ILE A 100 -21.21 1.25 9.61
N GLN A 101 -20.36 2.04 8.95
CA GLN A 101 -20.14 3.43 9.34
C GLN A 101 -21.43 4.26 9.29
N SER A 102 -22.26 4.08 8.25
CA SER A 102 -23.53 4.80 8.10
C SER A 102 -24.51 4.46 9.23
N LEU A 103 -24.61 3.19 9.60
CA LEU A 103 -25.45 2.71 10.70
C LEU A 103 -24.96 3.23 12.07
N LEU A 104 -23.65 3.21 12.29
CA LEU A 104 -23.07 3.74 13.54
C LEU A 104 -23.25 5.26 13.66
N VAL A 105 -23.28 5.98 12.54
CA VAL A 105 -23.59 7.42 12.52
C VAL A 105 -25.08 7.67 12.79
N SER A 106 -25.99 6.85 12.26
CA SER A 106 -27.44 7.00 12.52
C SER A 106 -27.81 6.70 13.96
N GLU A 107 -27.20 5.66 14.54
CA GLU A 107 -27.46 5.21 15.92
C GLU A 107 -26.53 5.85 16.96
N PHE A 108 -25.79 6.90 16.59
CA PHE A 108 -24.77 7.50 17.45
C PHE A 108 -25.32 7.96 18.81
N ASP A 109 -26.52 8.53 18.84
CA ASP A 109 -27.14 9.00 20.08
C ASP A 109 -27.65 7.85 20.97
N SER A 110 -27.98 6.70 20.36
CA SER A 110 -28.49 5.50 21.03
C SER A 110 -27.37 4.70 21.71
N ILE A 111 -26.13 4.78 21.20
CA ILE A 111 -25.01 3.95 21.62
C ILE A 111 -24.18 4.67 22.69
N SER A 112 -24.25 4.22 23.95
CA SER A 112 -23.57 4.82 25.11
C SER A 112 -22.06 4.48 25.25
N ASN A 113 -21.38 4.11 24.16
CA ASN A 113 -19.99 3.68 24.24
C ASN A 113 -18.99 4.84 24.04
N LYS A 114 -18.12 5.07 25.03
CA LYS A 114 -17.09 6.13 24.99
C LYS A 114 -16.07 5.98 23.84
N ASN A 115 -15.88 4.76 23.33
CA ASN A 115 -14.95 4.47 22.24
C ASN A 115 -15.57 4.72 20.86
N LEU A 116 -16.89 4.86 20.76
CA LEU A 116 -17.60 5.00 19.48
C LEU A 116 -17.09 6.16 18.61
N PRO A 117 -16.84 7.39 19.14
CA PRO A 117 -16.33 8.48 18.33
C PRO A 117 -14.94 8.20 17.72
N PHE A 118 -14.08 7.52 18.46
CA PHE A 118 -12.74 7.15 18.00
C PHE A 118 -12.80 6.08 16.90
N LEU A 119 -13.68 5.09 17.06
CA LEU A 119 -13.90 4.06 16.06
C LEU A 119 -14.46 4.63 14.76
N LEU A 120 -15.43 5.54 14.85
CA LEU A 120 -16.01 6.21 13.66
C LEU A 120 -14.96 7.00 12.89
N VAL A 121 -14.02 7.65 13.57
CA VAL A 121 -12.88 8.35 12.97
C VAL A 121 -11.96 7.38 12.22
N GLN A 122 -11.58 6.26 12.84
CA GLN A 122 -10.72 5.27 12.19
C GLN A 122 -11.40 4.63 10.98
N LEU A 123 -12.70 4.32 11.10
CA LEU A 123 -13.49 3.82 9.98
C LEU A 123 -13.54 4.85 8.84
N ALA A 124 -13.70 6.14 9.13
CA ALA A 124 -13.68 7.20 8.12
C ALA A 124 -12.38 7.27 7.31
N GLN A 125 -11.25 7.03 7.99
CA GLN A 125 -9.93 7.00 7.34
C GLN A 125 -9.81 5.80 6.38
N ILE A 126 -10.33 4.64 6.79
CA ILE A 126 -10.32 3.42 5.97
C ILE A 126 -11.29 3.52 4.79
N THR A 127 -12.48 4.07 4.98
CA THR A 127 -13.51 4.22 3.94
C THR A 127 -13.28 5.44 3.02
N ALA A 128 -12.31 6.29 3.35
CA ALA A 128 -12.06 7.60 2.74
C ALA A 128 -13.30 8.52 2.70
N GLN A 129 -14.20 8.38 3.69
CA GLN A 129 -15.41 9.21 3.83
C GLN A 129 -15.27 10.22 4.97
N LYS A 130 -16.04 11.31 4.90
CA LYS A 130 -16.09 12.30 5.97
C LYS A 130 -17.06 11.83 7.06
N THR A 131 -16.62 11.83 8.32
CA THR A 131 -17.53 11.71 9.46
C THR A 131 -18.20 13.06 9.75
N PRO A 132 -19.49 13.08 10.14
CA PRO A 132 -20.14 14.29 10.60
C PRO A 132 -19.48 14.77 11.91
N LYS A 133 -19.35 16.10 12.05
CA LYS A 133 -18.68 16.75 13.21
C LYS A 133 -19.27 16.33 14.56
N LYS A 134 -20.57 16.00 14.60
CA LYS A 134 -21.28 15.53 15.80
C LYS A 134 -20.72 14.20 16.33
N CYS A 135 -20.25 13.33 15.45
CA CYS A 135 -19.80 11.98 15.80
C CYS A 135 -18.29 11.90 16.08
N ALA A 136 -17.59 13.04 16.03
CA ALA A 136 -16.16 13.11 16.25
C ALA A 136 -15.85 13.44 17.72
N PRO A 137 -14.76 12.93 18.31
CA PRO A 137 -14.39 13.24 19.67
C PRO A 137 -14.05 14.73 19.83
N GLU A 138 -14.19 15.26 21.05
CA GLU A 138 -13.87 16.65 21.35
C GLU A 138 -12.43 17.00 20.93
N GLY A 139 -12.28 18.05 20.11
CA GLY A 139 -10.98 18.48 19.57
C GLY A 139 -10.56 17.85 18.24
N TYR A 140 -11.35 16.91 17.69
CA TYR A 140 -11.13 16.36 16.35
C TYR A 140 -11.32 17.44 15.27
N GLY A 141 -10.35 17.57 14.34
CA GLY A 141 -10.32 18.62 13.30
C GLY A 141 -9.51 19.88 13.64
N ILE A 142 -9.09 20.07 14.91
CA ILE A 142 -8.15 21.15 15.28
C ILE A 142 -6.76 20.89 14.65
N LEU A 143 -6.38 19.63 14.46
CA LEU A 143 -5.15 19.23 13.77
C LEU A 143 -5.25 19.35 12.24
N GLU A 144 -6.42 19.12 11.64
CA GLU A 144 -6.62 19.23 10.19
C GLU A 144 -6.64 20.70 9.73
N SER A 145 -7.24 21.60 10.50
CA SER A 145 -7.15 23.05 10.25
C SER A 145 -5.73 23.62 10.44
N LYS A 146 -4.86 22.94 11.18
CA LYS A 146 -3.44 23.29 11.34
C LYS A 146 -2.51 22.72 10.26
N LYS A 147 -2.98 21.87 9.34
CA LYS A 147 -2.22 21.54 8.13
C LYS A 147 -2.30 22.61 7.04
N SER A 148 -3.10 23.66 7.23
CA SER A 148 -3.16 24.84 6.33
C SER A 148 -2.70 26.15 6.98
N GLY A 149 -2.14 26.13 8.18
CA GLY A 149 -1.78 27.34 8.92
C GLY A 149 -0.28 27.45 9.13
N SER A 150 0.33 28.45 8.50
CA SER A 150 1.75 28.84 8.44
C SER A 150 2.59 28.71 9.74
N LYS A 151 1.97 28.52 10.92
CA LYS A 151 2.65 28.42 12.23
C LYS A 151 3.45 27.12 12.43
N VAL A 152 2.99 25.98 11.92
CA VAL A 152 3.77 24.71 12.02
C VAL A 152 4.98 24.77 11.10
N PHE A 153 4.82 25.30 9.89
CA PHE A 153 5.91 25.50 8.93
C PHE A 153 6.99 26.46 9.45
N VAL A 154 6.59 27.53 10.15
CA VAL A 154 7.54 28.49 10.78
C VAL A 154 8.35 27.83 11.90
N ILE A 155 7.73 27.00 12.75
CA ILE A 155 8.46 26.34 13.86
C ILE A 155 9.42 25.26 13.32
N VAL A 156 9.00 24.49 12.31
CA VAL A 156 9.85 23.49 11.65
C VAL A 156 11.03 24.14 10.92
N ASN A 157 10.81 25.29 10.25
CA ASN A 157 11.90 26.04 9.62
C ASN A 157 12.88 26.62 10.64
N HIS A 158 12.40 27.15 11.77
CA HIS A 158 13.29 27.66 12.81
C HIS A 158 14.17 26.56 13.43
N TYR A 159 13.61 25.37 13.65
CA TYR A 159 14.36 24.23 14.17
C TYR A 159 15.37 23.70 13.14
N LYS A 160 14.98 23.69 11.86
CA LYS A 160 15.86 23.31 10.74
C LYS A 160 17.04 24.28 10.59
N GLU A 161 16.78 25.58 10.62
CA GLU A 161 17.81 26.62 10.53
C GLU A 161 18.79 26.58 11.72
N ASN A 162 18.28 26.37 12.94
CA ASN A 162 19.11 26.23 14.13
C ASN A 162 19.96 24.95 14.08
N MET A 163 19.42 23.84 13.58
CA MET A 163 20.19 22.61 13.40
C MET A 163 21.22 22.73 12.27
N GLU A 164 20.90 23.38 11.15
CA GLU A 164 21.84 23.61 10.05
C GLU A 164 22.97 24.55 10.48
N SER A 165 22.67 25.57 11.28
CA SER A 165 23.64 26.45 11.95
C SER A 165 24.56 25.65 12.88
N TYR A 166 23.98 24.81 13.74
CA TYR A 166 24.72 23.99 14.70
C TYR A 166 25.62 22.95 13.98
N VAL A 167 25.08 22.23 13.01
CA VAL A 167 25.84 21.27 12.19
C VAL A 167 26.96 22.00 11.45
N SER A 168 26.69 23.13 10.79
CA SER A 168 27.73 23.95 10.12
C SER A 168 28.83 24.40 11.08
N SER A 169 28.48 24.76 12.32
CA SER A 169 29.46 25.10 13.36
C SER A 169 30.32 23.91 13.78
N LEU A 170 29.76 22.70 13.82
CA LEU A 170 30.48 21.46 14.07
C LEU A 170 31.43 21.11 12.92
N TRP A 171 31.03 21.32 11.66
CA TRP A 171 31.91 21.13 10.49
C TRP A 171 33.06 22.13 10.43
N LYS A 172 32.88 23.34 10.97
CA LYS A 172 33.95 24.35 11.07
C LYS A 172 34.92 24.09 12.21
N THR A 173 34.46 23.48 13.31
CA THR A 173 35.27 23.21 14.50
C THR A 173 35.97 21.85 14.46
N ASN A 174 35.32 20.84 13.87
CA ASN A 174 35.84 19.49 13.65
C ASN A 174 36.02 19.19 12.16
N ALA A 175 36.71 20.06 11.42
CA ALA A 175 37.16 19.70 10.08
C ALA A 175 38.17 18.54 10.23
N PRO A 176 37.88 17.32 9.72
CA PRO A 176 38.81 16.21 9.87
C PRO A 176 40.13 16.53 9.18
N TYR A 177 41.22 16.27 9.88
CA TYR A 177 42.60 16.55 9.48
C TYR A 177 42.87 16.27 7.99
N ARG A 178 43.45 17.28 7.35
CA ARG A 178 43.66 17.47 5.90
C ARG A 178 44.81 16.61 5.32
N TRP A 179 44.91 15.32 5.65
CA TRP A 179 46.10 14.51 5.33
C TRP A 179 45.95 13.36 4.32
N PHE A 180 44.79 13.17 3.68
CA PHE A 180 44.68 12.27 2.52
C PHE A 180 43.78 12.87 1.44
N GLU A 181 44.33 13.79 0.65
CA GLU A 181 43.78 14.07 -0.69
C GLU A 181 44.14 12.89 -1.62
N LYS A 182 43.29 11.86 -1.64
CA LYS A 182 43.15 11.01 -2.84
C LYS A 182 41.86 11.41 -3.55
N PRO A 183 41.84 11.47 -4.90
CA PRO A 183 40.69 11.94 -5.65
C PRO A 183 39.63 10.84 -5.66
N PHE A 184 38.87 10.72 -4.57
CA PHE A 184 37.64 9.96 -4.61
C PHE A 184 36.67 10.73 -5.51
N LYS A 185 36.32 10.11 -6.64
CA LYS A 185 35.30 10.59 -7.57
C LYS A 185 34.08 11.04 -6.76
N LYS A 186 33.65 12.29 -6.96
CA LYS A 186 32.42 12.82 -6.35
C LYS A 186 31.27 11.83 -6.62
N PRO A 187 30.55 11.33 -5.59
CA PRO A 187 29.29 10.66 -5.84
C PRO A 187 28.38 11.66 -6.56
N LYS A 188 27.86 11.27 -7.73
CA LYS A 188 26.81 12.01 -8.41
C LYS A 188 25.57 11.85 -7.54
N GLU A 189 25.02 12.98 -7.12
CA GLU A 189 23.84 13.15 -6.27
C GLU A 189 24.10 13.08 -4.76
N HIS A 190 23.91 14.25 -4.13
CA HIS A 190 23.82 14.39 -2.68
C HIS A 190 22.60 13.62 -2.19
N ILE A 191 22.82 12.51 -1.47
CA ILE A 191 21.78 11.91 -0.65
C ILE A 191 21.57 12.86 0.53
N TYR A 192 20.66 13.83 0.35
CA TYR A 192 20.18 14.62 1.47
C TYR A 192 19.41 13.69 2.39
N PHE A 193 19.81 13.65 3.66
CA PHE A 193 19.05 12.99 4.71
C PHE A 193 17.66 13.63 4.77
N LYS A 194 16.65 12.92 4.25
CA LYS A 194 15.27 13.39 4.24
C LYS A 194 14.67 13.18 5.63
N TRP A 195 14.54 14.27 6.38
CA TRP A 195 13.91 14.30 7.71
C TRP A 195 12.42 13.90 7.73
N GLU A 196 11.81 13.78 6.55
CA GLU A 196 10.42 13.32 6.36
C GLU A 196 10.14 11.97 7.07
N TYR A 197 11.14 11.08 7.16
CA TYR A 197 10.96 9.72 7.72
C TYR A 197 10.96 9.62 9.25
N ILE A 198 11.39 10.65 9.98
CA ILE A 198 11.46 10.59 11.45
C ILE A 198 10.12 11.01 12.09
N PHE A 199 9.34 11.85 11.42
CA PHE A 199 8.09 12.39 11.96
C PHE A 199 6.84 11.56 11.61
N GLU A 200 6.97 10.51 10.79
CA GLU A 200 5.89 9.52 10.57
C GLU A 200 5.85 8.42 11.64
N ALA A 201 6.83 8.37 12.55
CA ALA A 201 6.98 7.33 13.57
C ALA A 201 6.61 7.78 15.01
N LEU A 202 6.01 8.96 15.18
CA LEU A 202 5.50 9.51 16.46
C LEU A 202 4.05 9.95 16.30
#